data_AF-A0A8B9RZ98-F1
#
_entry.id   AF-A0A8B9RZ98-F1
#
_cell.length_a   1.000
_cell.length_b   1.000
_cell.length_c   1.000
_cell.angle_alpha   90.00
_cell.angle_beta   90.00
_cell.angle_gamma   90.00
#
_symmetry.space_group_name_H-M   'P 1'
#
loop_
_entity.id
_entity.type
_entity.pdbx_description
1 polymer ?
#
loop_
_entity_poly.entity_id
_entity_poly.type
_entity_poly.pdbx_seq_one_letter_code
_entity_poly.pdbx_strand_id
1 'polypeptide(L)'
;MGYLTLCHISRIYIFHYGILTTDFSGPLMIITQKITTLACQLHDGIGRQAEELTAEQNRLAVKTRPSLLEYLSYLLNFMSIIAGPCSNYKDYIAFIEGRHVHMKLLEVNWKQKGYDRLPDPSPTGAVMYKLCITLVSLILFLTLTKNFPMAYIIDNEFLDKTPFLSRLGYLYVVTQAAKPKYYFAWTLGKSDYIIYFCR
;
A
#
# COMPACT_ATOMS: atom_id res chain seq x y z
N MET A 1 19.07 -1.53 3.17
CA MET A 1 19.08 -1.02 1.78
C MET A 1 20.04 -1.77 0.86
N GLY A 2 21.30 -2.02 1.23
CA GLY A 2 22.27 -2.69 0.32
C GLY A 2 21.83 -4.04 -0.24
N TYR A 3 21.19 -4.89 0.57
CA TYR A 3 20.67 -6.20 0.12
C TYR A 3 19.62 -6.07 -1.00
N LEU A 4 18.66 -5.14 -0.87
CA LEU A 4 17.67 -4.86 -1.92
C LEU A 4 18.33 -4.39 -3.21
N THR A 5 19.30 -3.47 -3.10
CA THR A 5 20.04 -2.95 -4.26
C THR A 5 20.75 -4.08 -5.00
N LEU A 6 21.41 -4.99 -4.27
CA LEU A 6 22.04 -6.17 -4.86
C LEU A 6 21.02 -7.09 -5.53
N CYS A 7 19.87 -7.37 -4.91
CA CYS A 7 18.81 -8.17 -5.52
C CYS A 7 18.27 -7.55 -6.82
N HIS A 8 18.09 -6.22 -6.86
CA HIS A 8 17.66 -5.51 -8.07
C HIS A 8 18.72 -5.56 -9.17
N ILE A 9 20.00 -5.37 -8.83
CA ILE A 9 21.12 -5.48 -9.77
C ILE A 9 21.22 -6.91 -10.30
N SER A 10 21.25 -7.92 -9.43
CA SER A 10 21.28 -9.33 -9.83
C SER A 10 20.11 -9.68 -10.73
N ARG A 11 18.92 -9.10 -10.52
CA ARG A 11 17.78 -9.31 -11.43
C ARG A 11 18.05 -8.81 -12.85
N ILE A 12 18.59 -7.60 -12.98
CA ILE A 12 18.86 -6.97 -14.28
C ILE A 12 19.88 -7.78 -15.08
N TYR A 13 20.88 -8.35 -14.42
CA TYR A 13 21.99 -9.06 -15.08
C TYR A 13 21.77 -10.56 -15.29
N ILE A 14 21.00 -11.23 -14.41
CA ILE A 14 20.84 -12.69 -14.44
C ILE A 14 19.55 -13.11 -15.16
N PHE A 15 18.49 -12.32 -15.08
CA PHE A 15 17.23 -12.63 -15.73
C PHE A 15 17.14 -11.89 -17.06
N HIS A 16 17.54 -12.58 -18.14
CA HIS A 16 17.09 -12.22 -19.48
C HIS A 16 15.55 -12.06 -19.46
N TYR A 17 15.08 -11.01 -20.13
CA TYR A 17 13.75 -10.38 -20.19
C TYR A 17 12.51 -11.29 -20.47
N GLY A 18 12.50 -12.57 -20.09
CA GLY A 18 11.53 -13.55 -20.61
C GLY A 18 10.99 -14.58 -19.63
N ILE A 19 11.34 -14.57 -18.34
CA ILE A 19 10.73 -15.51 -17.38
C ILE A 19 10.01 -14.72 -16.29
N LEU A 20 8.70 -14.95 -16.21
CA LEU A 20 7.76 -14.46 -15.21
C LEU A 20 8.11 -15.05 -13.83
N THR A 21 9.31 -14.77 -13.31
CA THR A 21 9.75 -15.27 -12.01
C THR A 21 9.11 -14.47 -10.89
N THR A 22 8.48 -15.18 -9.96
CA THR A 22 7.83 -14.65 -8.76
C THR A 22 8.66 -13.55 -8.11
N ASP A 23 8.11 -12.33 -8.03
CA ASP A 23 8.81 -11.13 -7.61
C ASP A 23 9.09 -11.09 -6.09
N PHE A 24 10.08 -11.84 -5.62
CA PHE A 24 10.50 -11.84 -4.20
C PHE A 24 10.99 -10.47 -3.71
N SER A 25 11.43 -9.60 -4.63
CA SER A 25 11.87 -8.24 -4.31
C SER A 25 10.73 -7.35 -3.80
N GLY A 26 9.48 -7.63 -4.19
CA GLY A 26 8.32 -6.84 -3.76
C GLY A 26 8.08 -6.93 -2.26
N PRO A 27 7.86 -8.13 -1.71
CA PRO A 27 7.79 -8.37 -0.26
C PRO A 27 9.00 -7.80 0.50
N LEU A 28 10.21 -7.98 -0.04
CA LEU A 28 11.46 -7.52 0.57
C LEU A 28 11.54 -5.98 0.63
N MET A 29 11.01 -5.28 -0.39
CA MET A 29 10.92 -3.83 -0.42
C MET A 29 10.02 -3.32 0.70
N ILE A 30 8.84 -3.92 0.86
CA ILE A 30 7.89 -3.56 1.92
C ILE A 30 8.49 -3.81 3.31
N ILE A 31 9.13 -4.97 3.52
CA ILE A 31 9.80 -5.29 4.79
C ILE A 31 10.86 -4.23 5.11
N THR A 32 11.67 -3.84 4.12
CA THR A 32 12.70 -2.82 4.34
C THR A 32 12.10 -1.45 4.69
N GLN A 33 11.03 -1.04 3.99
CA GLN A 33 10.32 0.21 4.31
C GLN A 33 9.78 0.18 5.75
N LYS A 34 9.21 -0.94 6.19
CA LYS A 34 8.67 -1.10 7.55
C LYS A 34 9.76 -1.07 8.61
N ILE A 35 10.90 -1.72 8.37
CA ILE A 35 12.07 -1.68 9.27
C ILE A 35 12.60 -0.25 9.40
N THR A 36 12.82 0.44 8.28
CA THR A 36 13.31 1.83 8.30
C THR A 36 12.33 2.77 9.01
N THR A 37 11.03 2.63 8.72
CA THR A 37 9.99 3.45 9.36
C THR A 37 9.94 3.22 10.87
N LEU A 38 9.99 1.97 11.33
CA LEU A 38 10.02 1.65 12.76
C LEU A 38 11.29 2.16 13.43
N ALA A 39 12.44 2.08 12.76
CA ALA A 39 13.69 2.64 13.29
C ALA A 39 13.59 4.15 13.51
N CYS A 40 13.02 4.89 12.55
CA CYS A 40 12.76 6.32 12.71
C CYS A 40 11.77 6.61 13.85
N GLN A 41 10.67 5.86 13.94
CA GLN A 41 9.67 6.03 15.01
C GLN A 41 10.21 5.74 16.41
N LEU A 42 11.12 4.76 16.51
CA LEU A 42 11.79 4.40 17.75
C LEU A 42 12.82 5.47 18.15
N HIS A 43 13.56 5.99 17.18
CA HIS A 43 14.48 7.12 17.39
C HIS A 43 13.72 8.35 17.88
N ASP A 44 12.60 8.69 17.24
CA ASP A 44 11.75 9.81 17.64
C ASP A 44 11.15 9.61 19.03
N GLY A 45 10.82 8.38 19.44
CA GLY A 45 10.20 8.11 20.74
C GLY A 45 11.14 7.89 21.93
N ILE A 46 12.38 7.44 21.70
CA ILE A 46 13.37 7.15 22.76
C ILE A 46 14.53 8.15 22.75
N GLY A 47 14.91 8.64 21.57
CA GLY A 47 16.12 9.44 21.39
C GLY A 47 15.89 10.95 21.29
N ARG A 48 14.64 11.41 21.25
CA ARG A 48 14.30 12.83 21.08
C ARG A 48 13.27 13.29 22.11
N GLN A 49 13.33 14.58 22.44
CA GLN A 49 12.37 15.22 23.33
C GLN A 49 11.05 15.50 22.62
N ALA A 50 9.93 15.48 23.35
CA ALA A 50 8.59 15.63 22.80
C ALA A 50 8.38 17.01 22.14
N GLU A 51 9.07 18.02 22.65
CA GLU A 51 9.03 19.41 22.27
C GLU A 51 9.73 19.69 20.93
N GLU A 52 10.64 18.80 20.52
CA GLU A 52 11.40 18.90 19.27
C GLU A 52 10.70 18.17 18.11
N LEU A 53 9.61 17.44 18.40
CA LEU A 53 8.89 16.64 17.43
C LEU A 53 7.71 17.43 16.87
N THR A 54 7.48 17.31 15.57
CA THR A 54 6.21 17.75 14.99
C THR A 54 5.04 16.95 15.58
N ALA A 55 3.83 17.50 15.55
CA ALA A 55 2.64 16.82 16.07
C ALA A 55 2.47 15.41 15.49
N GLU A 56 2.73 15.22 14.19
CA GLU A 56 2.63 13.93 13.53
C GLU A 56 3.74 12.96 13.94
N GLN A 57 4.99 13.45 14.08
CA GLN A 57 6.09 12.62 14.59
C GLN A 57 5.82 12.16 16.02
N ASN A 58 5.32 13.05 16.89
CA ASN A 58 4.97 12.71 18.26
C ASN A 58 3.80 11.70 18.30
N ARG A 59 2.81 11.86 17.42
CA ARG A 59 1.71 10.90 17.25
C ARG A 59 2.22 9.51 16.89
N LEU A 60 3.19 9.40 15.99
CA LEU A 60 3.74 8.13 15.50
C LEU A 60 4.95 7.60 16.32
N ALA A 61 5.48 8.40 17.24
CA ALA A 61 6.64 8.04 18.04
C ALA A 61 6.38 6.80 18.92
N VAL A 62 7.36 5.89 18.91
CA VAL A 62 7.35 4.63 19.66
C VAL A 62 8.25 4.77 20.88
N LYS A 63 7.62 4.95 22.05
CA LYS A 63 8.32 5.21 23.32
C LYS A 63 8.89 3.95 23.97
N THR A 64 8.35 2.78 23.62
CA THR A 64 8.74 1.47 24.17
C THR A 64 9.25 0.56 23.07
N ARG A 65 10.35 -0.15 23.34
CA ARG A 65 10.92 -1.09 22.35
C ARG A 65 9.95 -2.26 22.13
N PRO A 66 9.59 -2.58 20.87
CA PRO A 66 8.80 -3.77 20.54
C PRO A 66 9.48 -5.04 21.04
N SER A 67 8.69 -6.00 21.50
CA SER A 67 9.15 -7.37 21.69
C SER A 67 9.47 -8.03 20.34
N LEU A 68 10.26 -9.11 20.37
CA LEU A 68 10.58 -9.86 19.14
C LEU A 68 9.31 -10.36 18.44
N LEU A 69 8.30 -10.78 19.23
CA LEU A 69 7.03 -11.26 18.69
C LEU A 69 6.26 -10.15 18.01
N GLU A 70 6.10 -8.99 18.64
CA GLU A 70 5.43 -7.82 18.05
C GLU A 70 6.14 -7.33 16.79
N TYR A 71 7.48 -7.31 16.82
CA TYR A 71 8.30 -6.95 15.68
C TYR A 71 8.10 -7.89 14.49
N LEU A 72 8.18 -9.21 14.71
CA LEU A 72 7.96 -10.21 13.66
C LEU A 72 6.51 -10.20 13.17
N SER A 73 5.54 -10.05 14.07
CA SER A 73 4.12 -9.94 13.74
C SER A 73 3.85 -8.70 12.87
N TYR A 74 4.44 -7.56 13.22
CA TYR A 74 4.39 -6.35 12.42
C TYR A 74 4.99 -6.60 11.05
N LEU A 75 6.24 -7.08 10.96
CA LEU A 75 6.91 -7.28 9.68
C LEU A 75 6.18 -8.28 8.78
N LEU A 76 5.81 -9.44 9.31
CA LEU A 76 5.24 -10.60 8.62
C LEU A 76 3.73 -10.54 8.44
N ASN A 77 3.09 -9.41 8.73
CA ASN A 77 1.68 -9.20 8.45
C ASN A 77 1.37 -9.36 6.94
N PHE A 78 0.80 -10.51 6.59
CA PHE A 78 0.51 -10.97 5.22
C PHE A 78 -0.20 -9.92 4.37
N MET A 79 -1.21 -9.27 4.95
CA MET A 79 -2.02 -8.24 4.30
C MET A 79 -1.18 -7.06 3.80
N SER A 80 -0.17 -6.68 4.58
CA SER A 80 0.70 -5.54 4.26
C SER A 80 1.87 -5.91 3.35
N ILE A 81 2.33 -7.16 3.37
CA ILE A 81 3.51 -7.59 2.61
C ILE A 81 3.23 -7.69 1.11
N ILE A 82 2.03 -8.13 0.72
CA ILE A 82 1.74 -8.53 -0.67
C ILE A 82 1.14 -7.38 -1.49
N ALA A 83 0.21 -6.63 -0.91
CA ALA A 83 -0.51 -5.57 -1.64
C ALA A 83 -0.99 -4.41 -0.75
N GLY A 84 -0.60 -4.38 0.53
CA GLY A 84 -1.09 -3.39 1.48
C GLY A 84 -0.19 -2.15 1.58
N PRO A 85 -0.75 -0.99 1.94
CA PRO A 85 0.05 0.19 2.25
C PRO A 85 0.96 -0.09 3.45
N CYS A 86 2.18 0.47 3.44
CA CYS A 86 3.04 0.48 4.62
C CYS A 86 2.32 1.22 5.75
N SER A 87 1.88 0.47 6.76
CA SER A 87 1.20 0.99 7.94
C SER A 87 2.23 1.25 9.05
N ASN A 88 2.02 2.25 9.89
CA ASN A 88 2.92 2.51 11.01
C ASN A 88 2.81 1.42 12.08
N TYR A 89 3.88 1.23 12.87
CA TYR A 89 3.90 0.22 13.92
C TYR A 89 2.83 0.48 15.01
N LYS A 90 2.65 1.74 15.39
CA LYS A 90 1.69 2.14 16.42
C LYS A 90 0.23 1.84 16.02
N ASP A 91 -0.10 2.12 14.76
CA ASP A 91 -1.41 1.81 14.19
C ASP A 91 -1.63 0.28 14.12
N TYR A 92 -0.58 -0.46 13.77
CA TYR A 92 -0.61 -1.93 13.73
C TYR A 92 -0.80 -2.55 15.12
N ILE A 93 -0.10 -2.08 16.15
CA ILE A 93 -0.25 -2.58 17.52
C ILE A 93 -1.64 -2.25 18.07
N ALA A 94 -2.09 -1.01 17.89
CA ALA A 94 -3.44 -0.62 18.29
C ALA A 94 -4.52 -1.47 17.59
N PHE A 95 -4.25 -1.91 16.36
CA PHE A 95 -5.12 -2.82 15.63
C PHE A 95 -5.16 -4.22 16.26
N ILE A 96 -4.02 -4.88 16.44
CA ILE A 96 -4.00 -6.27 16.95
C ILE A 96 -4.51 -6.37 18.40
N GLU A 97 -4.41 -5.30 19.18
CA GLU A 97 -4.94 -5.23 20.55
C GLU A 97 -6.41 -4.77 20.62
N GLY A 98 -7.03 -4.46 19.47
CA GLY A 98 -8.41 -3.96 19.42
C GLY A 98 -8.61 -2.53 19.93
N ARG A 99 -7.52 -1.78 20.19
CA ARG A 99 -7.55 -0.39 20.68
C ARG A 99 -7.73 0.65 19.58
N HIS A 100 -7.75 0.24 18.32
CA HIS A 100 -7.82 1.11 17.14
C HIS A 100 -9.06 2.04 17.14
N VAL A 101 -10.24 1.55 17.58
CA VAL A 101 -11.46 2.37 17.65
C VAL A 101 -11.32 3.46 18.72
N HIS A 102 -10.80 3.09 19.89
CA HIS A 102 -10.59 4.00 21.02
C HIS A 102 -9.57 5.11 20.68
N MET A 103 -8.49 4.75 19.98
CA MET A 103 -7.46 5.68 19.56
C MET A 103 -7.97 6.67 18.48
N LYS A 104 -8.78 6.18 17.53
CA LYS A 104 -9.41 7.03 16.51
C LYS A 104 -10.40 8.02 17.14
N LEU A 105 -11.15 7.61 18.16
CA LEU A 105 -12.07 8.46 18.93
C LEU A 105 -11.36 9.57 19.71
N LEU A 106 -10.18 9.28 20.27
CA LEU A 106 -9.31 10.26 20.92
C LEU A 106 -8.77 11.31 19.94
N GLU A 107 -8.44 10.90 18.70
CA GLU A 107 -7.99 11.83 17.65
C GLU A 107 -9.07 12.81 17.18
N VAL A 108 -10.35 12.39 17.13
CA VAL A 108 -11.45 13.27 16.67
C VAL A 108 -12.01 14.21 17.75
N ASN A 109 -11.41 14.30 18.95
CA ASN A 109 -11.97 15.05 20.07
C ASN A 109 -13.46 14.73 20.31
N TRP A 110 -13.83 13.44 20.26
CA TRP A 110 -15.21 13.05 20.49
C TRP A 110 -15.58 13.36 21.95
N LYS A 111 -16.22 14.51 22.18
CA LYS A 111 -16.85 14.85 23.46
C LYS A 111 -17.83 13.74 23.80
N GLN A 112 -17.49 12.99 24.85
CA GLN A 112 -18.28 11.91 25.44
C GLN A 112 -19.70 12.42 25.78
N LYS A 113 -20.61 12.35 24.81
CA LYS A 113 -22.01 12.71 25.00
C LYS A 113 -22.78 11.42 25.28
N GLY A 114 -22.69 10.94 26.53
CA GLY A 114 -23.69 10.07 27.18
C GLY A 114 -24.22 8.83 26.45
N TYR A 115 -23.45 8.16 25.59
CA TYR A 115 -23.83 6.87 25.01
C TYR A 115 -22.87 5.78 25.48
N ASP A 116 -23.40 4.78 26.19
CA ASP A 116 -22.66 3.64 26.79
C ASP A 116 -22.09 2.65 25.76
N ARG A 117 -22.33 2.87 24.47
CA ARG A 117 -21.81 2.03 23.39
C ARG A 117 -21.40 2.91 22.21
N LEU A 118 -20.15 2.74 21.79
CA LEU A 118 -19.66 3.29 20.52
C LEU A 118 -20.54 2.78 19.37
N PRO A 119 -20.89 3.62 18.39
CA PRO A 119 -21.39 3.11 17.13
C PRO A 119 -20.25 2.37 16.45
N ASP A 120 -20.35 1.04 16.34
CA ASP A 120 -19.54 0.29 15.38
C ASP A 120 -19.74 0.94 14.01
N PRO A 121 -18.68 1.48 13.38
CA PRO A 121 -18.80 1.94 12.00
C PRO A 121 -19.00 0.68 11.16
N SER A 122 -20.26 0.31 10.91
CA SER A 122 -20.65 -0.88 10.16
C SER A 122 -19.76 -1.02 8.92
N PRO A 123 -18.84 -2.00 8.87
CA PRO A 123 -17.82 -2.07 7.82
C PRO A 123 -18.45 -2.33 6.45
N THR A 124 -19.63 -2.94 6.45
CA THR A 124 -20.36 -3.42 5.26
C THR A 124 -20.60 -2.33 4.22
N GLY A 125 -20.96 -1.10 4.62
CA GLY A 125 -21.18 0.00 3.69
C GLY A 125 -19.89 0.46 3.00
N ALA A 126 -18.82 0.62 3.77
CA ALA A 126 -17.51 1.00 3.24
C ALA A 126 -16.91 -0.10 2.33
N VAL A 127 -17.13 -1.36 2.70
CA VAL A 127 -16.69 -2.53 1.93
C VAL A 127 -17.45 -2.64 0.61
N MET A 128 -18.78 -2.51 0.62
CA MET A 128 -19.60 -2.52 -0.60
C MET A 128 -19.21 -1.42 -1.57
N TYR A 129 -19.01 -0.20 -1.08
CA TYR A 129 -18.57 0.92 -1.92
C TYR A 129 -17.21 0.64 -2.58
N LYS A 130 -16.25 0.09 -1.83
CA LYS A 130 -14.92 -0.26 -2.34
C LYS A 130 -14.95 -1.46 -3.29
N LEU A 131 -15.85 -2.42 -3.07
CA LEU A 131 -16.10 -3.53 -3.97
C LEU A 131 -16.62 -3.05 -5.32
N CYS A 132 -17.57 -2.10 -5.33
CA CYS A 132 -18.05 -1.46 -6.55
C CYS A 132 -16.93 -0.73 -7.30
N ILE A 133 -16.09 0.06 -6.61
CA ILE A 133 -14.93 0.72 -7.25
C ILE A 133 -13.97 -0.30 -7.86
N THR A 134 -13.72 -1.40 -7.15
CA THR A 134 -12.84 -2.48 -7.61
C THR A 134 -13.39 -3.14 -8.88
N LEU A 135 -14.69 -3.43 -8.91
CA LEU A 135 -15.37 -4.01 -10.07
C LEU A 135 -15.36 -3.07 -11.27
N VAL A 136 -15.68 -1.79 -11.08
CA VAL A 136 -15.64 -0.79 -12.15
C VAL A 136 -14.22 -0.64 -12.70
N SER A 137 -13.22 -0.61 -11.82
CA SER A 137 -11.80 -0.55 -12.23
C SER A 137 -11.36 -1.78 -13.02
N LEU A 138 -11.83 -2.97 -12.62
CA LEU A 138 -11.54 -4.21 -13.33
C LEU A 138 -12.18 -4.24 -14.72
N ILE A 139 -13.45 -3.83 -14.83
CA ILE A 139 -14.16 -3.77 -16.12
C ILE A 139 -13.45 -2.78 -17.05
N LEU A 140 -13.12 -1.58 -16.56
CA LEU A 140 -12.35 -0.60 -17.32
C LEU A 140 -10.98 -1.14 -17.75
N PHE A 141 -10.26 -1.84 -16.87
CA PHE A 141 -8.98 -2.46 -17.20
C PHE A 141 -9.11 -3.46 -18.36
N LEU A 142 -10.08 -4.38 -18.27
CA LEU A 142 -10.29 -5.42 -19.27
C LEU A 142 -10.73 -4.82 -20.62
N THR A 143 -11.64 -3.85 -20.61
CA THR A 143 -12.11 -3.17 -21.82
C THR A 143 -10.99 -2.36 -22.47
N LEU A 144 -10.24 -1.58 -21.70
CA LEU A 144 -9.16 -0.74 -22.24
C LEU A 144 -7.98 -1.57 -22.73
N THR A 145 -7.60 -2.64 -22.03
CA THR A 145 -6.51 -3.53 -22.47
C THR A 145 -6.87 -4.30 -23.74
N LYS A 146 -8.15 -4.66 -23.92
CA LYS A 146 -8.65 -5.30 -25.15
C LYS A 146 -8.67 -4.34 -26.34
N ASN A 147 -9.10 -3.09 -26.13
CA ASN A 147 -9.22 -2.08 -27.20
C ASN A 147 -7.89 -1.40 -27.56
N PHE A 148 -6.94 -1.35 -26.62
CA PHE A 148 -5.62 -0.72 -26.79
C PHE A 148 -4.49 -1.69 -26.43
N PRO A 149 -4.20 -2.69 -27.27
CA PRO A 149 -3.16 -3.68 -26.97
C PRO A 149 -1.77 -3.02 -26.93
N MET A 150 -1.00 -3.29 -25.87
CA MET A 150 0.37 -2.79 -25.72
C MET A 150 1.30 -3.26 -26.86
N ALA A 151 1.02 -4.43 -27.44
CA ALA A 151 1.78 -4.98 -28.56
C ALA A 151 1.77 -4.07 -29.80
N TYR A 152 0.77 -3.19 -29.93
CA TYR A 152 0.67 -2.28 -31.07
C TYR A 152 1.66 -1.11 -31.01
N ILE A 153 2.22 -0.79 -29.83
CA ILE A 153 3.21 0.29 -29.68
C ILE A 153 4.55 -0.06 -30.35
N ILE A 154 4.89 -1.35 -30.34
CA ILE A 154 6.16 -1.88 -30.86
C ILE A 154 6.03 -2.41 -32.29
N ASP A 155 4.85 -2.27 -32.90
CA ASP A 155 4.60 -2.74 -34.25
C ASP A 155 5.28 -1.82 -35.27
N ASN A 156 6.07 -2.42 -36.17
CA ASN A 156 6.88 -1.67 -37.14
C ASN A 156 5.99 -0.87 -38.10
N GLU A 157 4.80 -1.38 -38.43
CA GLU A 157 3.87 -0.69 -39.32
C GLU A 157 3.29 0.59 -38.68
N PHE A 158 3.03 0.56 -37.37
CA PHE A 158 2.59 1.74 -36.61
C PHE A 158 3.72 2.76 -36.41
N LEU A 159 4.95 2.27 -36.22
CA LEU A 159 6.16 3.06 -36.09
C LEU A 159 6.69 3.64 -37.41
N ASP A 160 6.18 3.21 -38.56
CA ASP A 160 6.57 3.81 -39.84
C ASP A 160 5.48 4.74 -40.40
N LYS A 161 4.18 4.38 -40.25
CA LYS A 161 3.09 5.13 -40.89
C LYS A 161 2.53 6.30 -40.08
N THR A 162 2.74 6.33 -38.77
CA THR A 162 2.00 7.25 -37.88
C THR A 162 2.85 8.47 -37.48
N PRO A 163 2.33 9.71 -37.49
CA PRO A 163 3.10 10.87 -37.02
C PRO A 163 3.43 10.80 -35.53
N PHE A 164 4.55 11.40 -35.12
CA PHE A 164 5.07 11.34 -33.75
C PHE A 164 4.05 11.74 -32.67
N LEU A 165 3.25 12.77 -32.91
CA LEU A 165 2.23 13.25 -31.95
C LEU A 165 1.16 12.20 -31.67
N SER A 166 0.71 11.48 -32.70
CA SER A 166 -0.29 10.42 -32.57
C SER A 166 0.28 9.19 -31.86
N ARG A 167 1.58 8.90 -32.03
CA ARG A 167 2.27 7.86 -31.25
C ARG A 167 2.36 8.23 -29.77
N LEU A 168 2.67 9.50 -29.48
CA LEU A 168 2.73 10.00 -28.11
C LEU A 168 1.35 9.94 -27.44
N GLY A 169 0.29 10.31 -28.17
CA GLY A 169 -1.10 10.19 -27.71
C GLY A 169 -1.51 8.74 -27.44
N TYR A 170 -1.18 7.81 -28.35
CA TYR A 170 -1.46 6.39 -28.17
C TYR A 170 -0.67 5.80 -26.99
N LEU A 171 0.61 6.14 -26.85
CA LEU A 171 1.44 5.74 -25.71
C LEU A 171 0.85 6.25 -24.38
N TYR A 172 0.36 7.49 -24.35
CA TYR A 172 -0.32 8.03 -23.18
C TYR A 172 -1.58 7.23 -22.85
N VAL A 173 -2.46 6.99 -23.83
CA VAL A 173 -3.70 6.22 -23.63
C VAL A 173 -3.41 4.79 -23.14
N VAL A 174 -2.42 4.11 -23.72
CA VAL A 174 -2.01 2.76 -23.30
C VAL A 174 -1.41 2.76 -21.88
N THR A 175 -0.59 3.75 -21.55
CA THR A 175 -0.04 3.89 -20.19
C THR A 175 -1.17 4.12 -19.19
N GLN A 176 -2.17 4.91 -19.55
CA GLN A 176 -3.37 5.12 -18.72
C GLN A 176 -4.20 3.83 -18.60
N ALA A 177 -4.36 3.06 -19.68
CA ALA A 177 -5.05 1.77 -19.70
C ALA A 177 -4.37 0.71 -18.83
N ALA A 178 -3.05 0.81 -18.62
CA ALA A 178 -2.30 -0.09 -17.76
C ALA A 178 -2.39 0.26 -16.26
N LYS A 179 -2.86 1.46 -15.87
CA LYS A 179 -2.95 1.88 -14.46
C LYS A 179 -4.06 1.17 -13.66
N PRO A 180 -5.27 0.93 -14.20
CA PRO A 180 -6.36 0.22 -13.52
C PRO A 180 -5.97 -1.10 -12.83
N LYS A 181 -5.03 -1.88 -13.37
CA LYS A 181 -4.57 -3.13 -12.71
C LYS A 181 -3.93 -2.89 -11.34
N TYR A 182 -3.21 -1.78 -11.18
CA TYR A 182 -2.61 -1.40 -9.90
C TYR A 182 -3.66 -0.86 -8.94
N TYR A 183 -4.64 -0.10 -9.44
CA TYR A 183 -5.77 0.37 -8.63
C TYR A 183 -6.64 -0.79 -8.14
N PHE A 184 -6.83 -1.85 -8.94
CA PHE A 184 -7.51 -3.08 -8.52
C PHE A 184 -6.79 -3.75 -7.35
N ALA A 185 -5.50 -4.06 -7.52
CA ALA A 185 -4.69 -4.69 -6.46
C ALA A 185 -4.64 -3.83 -5.18
N TRP A 186 -4.49 -2.51 -5.33
CA TRP A 186 -4.46 -1.56 -4.23
C TRP A 186 -5.81 -1.41 -3.50
N THR A 187 -6.91 -1.41 -4.24
CA THR A 187 -8.26 -1.30 -3.66
C THR A 187 -8.64 -2.60 -2.95
N LEU A 188 -8.25 -3.76 -3.47
CA LEU A 188 -8.36 -5.04 -2.77
C LEU A 188 -7.56 -5.04 -1.47
N GLY A 189 -6.28 -4.66 -1.51
CA GLY A 189 -5.44 -4.57 -0.31
C GLY A 189 -6.03 -3.63 0.76
N LYS A 190 -6.62 -2.51 0.35
CA LYS A 190 -7.35 -1.60 1.27
C LYS A 190 -8.69 -2.14 1.76
N SER A 191 -9.37 -2.96 0.97
CA SER A 191 -10.67 -3.53 1.33
C SER A 191 -10.48 -4.61 2.39
N ASP A 192 -9.50 -5.49 2.18
CA ASP A 192 -9.06 -6.46 3.20
C ASP A 192 -8.60 -5.76 4.47
N TYR A 193 -7.79 -4.70 4.34
CA TYR A 193 -7.38 -3.91 5.51
C TYR A 193 -8.59 -3.36 6.28
N ILE A 194 -9.65 -2.90 5.61
CA ILE A 194 -10.84 -2.34 6.28
C ILE A 194 -11.77 -3.40 6.84
N ILE A 195 -11.92 -4.55 6.16
CA ILE A 195 -12.76 -5.65 6.64
C ILE A 195 -12.22 -6.19 7.97
N TYR A 196 -10.90 -6.29 8.09
CA TYR A 196 -10.27 -6.73 9.32
C TYR A 196 -10.07 -5.60 10.33
N PHE A 197 -9.79 -4.36 9.89
CA PHE A 197 -9.57 -3.19 10.77
C PHE A 197 -10.86 -2.56 11.30
N CYS A 198 -12.04 -2.88 10.78
CA CYS A 198 -13.32 -2.44 11.34
C CYS A 198 -14.09 -3.57 12.07
N ARG A 199 -13.49 -4.75 12.26
CA ARG A 199 -14.09 -5.87 13.00
C ARG A 199 -13.35 -6.08 14.33
#